data_AF-A0A7Y5IUA0-F1
#
_entry.id   AF-A0A7Y5IUA0-F1
#
_cell.length_a   1.000
_cell.length_b   1.000
_cell.length_c   1.000
_cell.angle_alpha   90.00
_cell.angle_beta   90.00
_cell.angle_gamma   90.00
#
_symmetry.space_group_name_H-M   'P 1'
#
loop_
_entity.id
_entity.type
_entity.pdbx_description
1 polymer ?
#
loop_
_entity_poly.entity_id
_entity_poly.type
_entity_poly.pdbx_seq_one_letter_code
_entity_poly.pdbx_strand_id
1 'polypeptide(L)'
;MTNKEWETSPIAPDTQSRGSRKIPGRQSVVFLVRSDVKKELERGKRKFEAGDTEGARLAYERALDLDPGCAIAYFYLGFTYHEMGNLEAAKEYYLQAIDLERKQSLFLEHLARLHFETEEYSVCLVRFQEAQAVGPLQPISYGLMGRAHFELDRYPESIACLEKMLELEEEPRLRRIAMYYLILAHLKDGSMIPARRRAFELLEDSHADPLILSALADRFQAAGCLSLALTFLERMEEDSEGVADRIEEIQALLSKTEPRLHNLFTSDEEKLLHHLHVVSQVGGDRIFRVLMSLMETPSALVREAVVSYCRKFGYEVGESTLGACMNGEPLLREAALLYLAETFEPRYLDLLIQNLGHPSKEVQLAVARYLERRGRFEHLRLLEARMEVAEGAGLRRQLQRAINQIKRRHTEQTDKLIHKEAQPMRALIAKQEEKRLGILRWVALGLLVVYLSIRGFLFFFE
;
A
#
# COMPACT_ATOMS: atom_id res chain seq x y z
N MET A 1 -15.80 20.46 -9.06
CA MET A 1 -15.01 21.32 -8.16
C MET A 1 -13.56 21.21 -8.59
N THR A 2 -12.93 22.36 -8.82
CA THR A 2 -11.63 22.53 -9.48
C THR A 2 -10.45 22.29 -8.53
N ASN A 3 -9.30 22.00 -9.14
CA ASN A 3 -8.00 21.54 -8.64
C ASN A 3 -7.27 22.37 -7.56
N LYS A 4 -7.96 23.12 -6.67
CA LYS A 4 -7.31 24.01 -5.68
C LYS A 4 -7.76 23.86 -4.22
N GLU A 5 -8.70 22.98 -3.93
CA GLU A 5 -9.11 22.68 -2.54
C GLU A 5 -8.32 21.52 -1.90
N TRP A 6 -7.41 20.88 -2.65
CA TRP A 6 -6.58 19.77 -2.17
C TRP A 6 -5.12 20.16 -1.87
N GLU A 7 -4.68 21.36 -2.24
CA GLU A 7 -3.35 21.91 -1.87
C GLU A 7 -3.22 22.16 -0.36
N THR A 8 -4.34 22.12 0.39
CA THR A 8 -4.37 22.14 1.86
C THR A 8 -4.40 20.74 2.48
N SER A 9 -4.10 19.67 1.71
CA SER A 9 -4.08 18.28 2.21
C SER A 9 -3.06 18.12 3.37
N PRO A 10 -3.49 17.87 4.61
CA PRO A 10 -2.59 17.93 5.77
C PRO A 10 -1.72 16.68 5.99
N ILE A 11 -1.69 15.77 5.00
CA ILE A 11 -0.96 14.50 5.05
C ILE A 11 0.07 14.45 3.91
N ALA A 12 0.77 15.56 3.68
CA ALA A 12 2.14 15.45 3.20
C ALA A 12 2.93 14.72 4.31
N PRO A 13 3.75 13.69 4.01
CA PRO A 13 4.70 13.21 5.00
C PRO A 13 5.56 14.41 5.38
N ASP A 14 5.41 14.88 6.63
CA ASP A 14 6.17 15.99 7.18
C ASP A 14 7.64 15.84 6.75
N THR A 15 8.11 16.74 5.89
CA THR A 15 9.54 17.01 5.71
C THR A 15 10.14 17.57 7.01
N GLN A 16 9.31 17.86 8.02
CA GLN A 16 9.70 18.36 9.33
C GLN A 16 9.34 17.38 10.47
N SER A 17 9.99 16.21 10.52
CA SER A 17 10.22 15.55 11.81
C SER A 17 11.63 15.88 12.32
N ARG A 18 11.75 17.05 12.97
CA ARG A 18 12.84 17.35 13.90
C ARG A 18 12.71 16.41 15.09
N GLY A 19 13.40 15.27 15.01
CA GLY A 19 13.44 14.30 16.09
C GLY A 19 14.38 13.16 15.74
N SER A 20 15.54 13.15 16.38
CA SER A 20 16.52 12.06 16.32
C SER A 20 15.88 10.71 16.64
N ARG A 21 15.56 9.92 15.61
CA ARG A 21 15.18 8.50 15.79
C ARG A 21 15.90 7.63 14.77
N LYS A 22 16.84 6.83 15.27
CA LYS A 22 17.35 5.66 14.55
C LYS A 22 16.16 4.73 14.32
N ILE A 23 15.73 4.64 13.07
CA ILE A 23 14.71 3.69 12.61
C ILE A 23 15.32 2.28 12.65
N PRO A 24 14.78 1.33 13.42
CA PRO A 24 15.24 -0.05 13.40
C PRO A 24 14.85 -0.68 12.05
N GLY A 25 15.81 -1.34 11.37
CA GLY A 25 15.60 -1.91 10.03
C GLY A 25 16.22 -1.12 8.88
N ARG A 26 16.82 0.06 9.13
CA ARG A 26 17.64 0.76 8.13
C ARG A 26 18.84 -0.13 7.77
N GLN A 27 18.81 -0.82 6.63
CA GLN A 27 20.04 -1.25 6.00
C GLN A 27 20.85 0.02 5.75
N SER A 28 21.88 0.25 6.56
CA SER A 28 22.81 1.35 6.32
C SER A 28 23.48 1.04 4.98
N VAL A 29 23.08 1.74 3.92
CA VAL A 29 23.80 1.68 2.66
C VAL A 29 25.17 2.26 2.96
N VAL A 30 26.19 1.39 2.97
CA VAL A 30 27.56 1.79 3.23
C VAL A 30 28.19 2.14 1.90
N PHE A 31 28.33 3.44 1.66
CA PHE A 31 29.09 3.95 0.52
C PHE A 31 30.58 3.91 0.86
N LEU A 32 31.38 3.31 -0.02
CA LEU A 32 32.84 3.32 0.09
C LEU A 32 33.37 4.60 -0.54
N VAL A 33 33.70 5.58 0.31
CA VAL A 33 34.16 6.89 -0.13
C VAL A 33 35.50 7.22 0.53
N ARG A 34 36.36 7.99 -0.17
CA ARG A 34 37.62 8.50 0.39
C ARG A 34 37.36 9.30 1.68
N SER A 35 38.31 9.29 2.61
CA SER A 35 38.14 9.88 3.95
C SER A 35 37.91 11.39 3.95
N ASP A 36 38.53 12.10 3.01
CA ASP A 36 38.38 13.54 2.77
C ASP A 36 36.98 13.88 2.25
N VAL A 37 36.50 13.16 1.24
CA VAL A 37 35.14 13.30 0.71
C VAL A 37 34.11 12.95 1.79
N LYS A 38 34.30 11.83 2.50
CA LYS A 38 33.44 11.42 3.62
C LYS A 38 33.31 12.51 4.69
N LYS A 39 34.40 13.22 4.99
CA LYS A 39 34.39 14.33 5.97
C LYS A 39 33.49 15.47 5.51
N GLU A 40 33.54 15.85 4.23
CA GLU A 40 32.66 16.90 3.70
C GLU A 40 31.20 16.42 3.56
N LEU A 41 30.95 15.16 3.22
CA LEU A 41 29.60 14.56 3.26
C LEU A 41 28.98 14.61 4.67
N GLU A 42 29.73 14.19 5.70
CA GLU A 42 29.26 14.23 7.09
C GLU A 42 29.13 15.68 7.61
N ARG A 43 29.89 16.63 7.06
CA ARG A 43 29.71 18.06 7.34
C ARG A 43 28.42 18.56 6.71
N GLY A 44 28.17 18.24 5.44
CA GLY A 44 26.94 18.62 4.74
C GLY A 44 25.71 18.06 5.44
N LYS A 45 25.75 16.80 5.83
CA LYS A 45 24.66 16.15 6.57
C LYS A 45 24.35 16.83 7.89
N ARG A 46 25.37 17.13 8.71
CA ARG A 46 25.17 17.83 9.98
C ARG A 46 24.58 19.24 9.80
N LYS A 47 25.01 19.96 8.77
CA LYS A 47 24.46 21.28 8.45
C LYS A 47 23.01 21.20 7.98
N PHE A 48 22.71 20.21 7.13
CA PHE A 48 21.36 19.93 6.68
C PHE A 48 20.44 19.62 7.86
N GLU A 49 20.86 18.74 8.77
CA GLU A 49 20.14 18.40 10.01
C GLU A 49 19.95 19.62 10.94
N ALA A 50 20.88 20.60 10.89
CA ALA A 50 20.76 21.87 11.61
C ALA A 50 19.86 22.91 10.91
N GLY A 51 19.35 22.61 9.71
CA GLY A 51 18.55 23.53 8.89
C GLY A 51 19.36 24.52 8.05
N ASP A 52 20.69 24.43 8.05
CA ASP A 52 21.60 25.20 7.17
C ASP A 52 21.70 24.51 5.80
N THR A 53 20.63 24.59 5.00
CA THR A 53 20.53 23.95 3.68
C THR A 53 21.58 24.48 2.72
N GLU A 54 21.83 25.79 2.74
CA GLU A 54 22.84 26.43 1.90
C GLU A 54 24.26 26.00 2.29
N GLY A 55 24.56 25.93 3.59
CA GLY A 55 25.82 25.41 4.06
C GLY A 55 26.01 23.91 3.80
N ALA A 56 24.92 23.13 3.75
CA ALA A 56 24.93 21.73 3.37
C ALA A 56 25.27 21.58 1.88
N ARG A 57 24.60 22.35 1.01
CA ARG A 57 24.89 22.45 -0.42
C ARG A 57 26.38 22.69 -0.68
N LEU A 58 26.95 23.73 -0.07
CA LEU A 58 28.37 24.07 -0.21
C LEU A 58 29.31 22.95 0.27
N ALA A 59 28.92 22.17 1.28
CA ALA A 59 29.74 21.06 1.75
C ALA A 59 29.67 19.85 0.79
N TYR A 60 28.50 19.58 0.21
CA TYR A 60 28.35 18.53 -0.80
C TYR A 60 29.02 18.91 -2.14
N GLU A 61 28.97 20.18 -2.54
CA GLU A 61 29.75 20.69 -3.69
C GLU A 61 31.26 20.49 -3.47
N ARG A 62 31.78 20.78 -2.27
CA ARG A 62 33.17 20.48 -1.93
C ARG A 62 33.50 18.99 -1.95
N ALA A 63 32.54 18.12 -1.62
CA ALA A 63 32.72 16.69 -1.74
C ALA A 63 32.91 16.29 -3.22
N LEU A 64 32.20 16.94 -4.15
CA LEU A 64 32.37 16.77 -5.59
C LEU A 64 33.65 17.40 -6.13
N ASP A 65 34.12 18.52 -5.56
CA ASP A 65 35.43 19.10 -5.92
C ASP A 65 36.57 18.13 -5.60
N LEU A 66 36.43 17.36 -4.51
CA LEU A 66 37.39 16.34 -4.09
C LEU A 66 37.27 15.04 -4.89
N ASP A 67 36.05 14.69 -5.28
CA ASP A 67 35.75 13.50 -6.08
C ASP A 67 34.50 13.71 -6.96
N PRO A 68 34.69 14.10 -8.23
CA PRO A 68 33.59 14.26 -9.17
C PRO A 68 32.82 12.97 -9.49
N GLY A 69 33.33 11.80 -9.11
CA GLY A 69 32.67 10.51 -9.29
C GLY A 69 31.81 10.08 -8.10
N CYS A 70 31.68 10.92 -7.07
CA CYS A 70 30.99 10.57 -5.83
C CYS A 70 29.46 10.62 -6.00
N ALA A 71 28.85 9.50 -6.40
CA ALA A 71 27.40 9.38 -6.61
C ALA A 71 26.57 9.83 -5.39
N ILE A 72 27.03 9.51 -4.19
CA ILE A 72 26.34 9.89 -2.95
C ILE A 72 26.37 11.41 -2.68
N ALA A 73 27.41 12.13 -3.15
CA ALA A 73 27.43 13.59 -3.06
C ALA A 73 26.39 14.23 -3.98
N TYR A 74 26.26 13.72 -5.21
CA TYR A 74 25.18 14.12 -6.13
C TYR A 74 23.80 13.83 -5.55
N PHE A 75 23.60 12.66 -4.95
CA PHE A 75 22.35 12.34 -4.26
C PHE A 75 22.02 13.36 -3.17
N TYR A 76 22.98 13.69 -2.30
CA TYR A 76 22.75 14.64 -1.22
C TYR A 76 22.53 16.08 -1.72
N LEU A 77 23.15 16.48 -2.82
CA LEU A 77 22.79 17.72 -3.50
C LEU A 77 21.36 17.69 -4.01
N GLY A 78 20.96 16.61 -4.70
CA GLY A 78 19.59 16.44 -5.17
C GLY A 78 18.58 16.53 -4.04
N PHE A 79 18.86 15.85 -2.92
CA PHE A 79 18.06 15.91 -1.70
C PHE A 79 18.00 17.32 -1.09
N THR A 80 19.13 18.05 -1.09
CA THR A 80 19.16 19.41 -0.57
C THR A 80 18.33 20.36 -1.43
N TYR A 81 18.45 20.28 -2.76
CA TYR A 81 17.65 21.08 -3.68
C TYR A 81 16.16 20.73 -3.63
N HIS A 82 15.84 19.45 -3.43
CA HIS A 82 14.47 18.98 -3.24
C HIS A 82 13.83 19.67 -2.04
N GLU A 83 14.53 19.70 -0.91
CA GLU A 83 14.06 20.32 0.34
C GLU A 83 14.04 21.86 0.27
N MET A 84 14.80 22.46 -0.65
CA MET A 84 14.72 23.87 -1.01
C MET A 84 13.58 24.19 -1.98
N GLY A 85 12.82 23.19 -2.44
CA GLY A 85 11.73 23.34 -3.41
C GLY A 85 12.19 23.49 -4.87
N ASN A 86 13.49 23.40 -5.15
CA ASN A 86 14.01 23.42 -6.52
C ASN A 86 14.00 21.99 -7.11
N LEU A 87 12.81 21.55 -7.53
CA LEU A 87 12.57 20.18 -7.98
C LEU A 87 13.32 19.83 -9.27
N GLU A 88 13.54 20.80 -10.17
CA GLU A 88 14.29 20.55 -11.41
C GLU A 88 15.78 20.29 -11.12
N ALA A 89 16.42 21.12 -10.30
CA ALA A 89 17.80 20.87 -9.88
C ALA A 89 17.90 19.53 -9.11
N ALA A 90 16.93 19.24 -8.25
CA ALA A 90 16.88 17.97 -7.52
C ALA A 90 16.89 16.76 -8.48
N LYS A 91 16.03 16.82 -9.51
CA LYS A 91 15.92 15.80 -10.55
C LYS A 91 17.25 15.59 -11.29
N GLU A 92 17.89 16.67 -11.73
CA GLU A 92 19.17 16.61 -12.44
C GLU A 92 20.24 15.91 -11.60
N TYR A 93 20.37 16.30 -10.32
CA TYR A 93 21.35 15.71 -9.41
C TYR A 93 21.05 14.26 -9.04
N TYR A 94 19.77 13.89 -8.87
CA TYR A 94 19.39 12.49 -8.69
C TYR A 94 19.72 11.64 -9.93
N LEU A 95 19.47 12.16 -11.14
CA LEU A 95 19.83 11.47 -12.38
C LEU A 95 21.35 11.27 -12.50
N GLN A 96 22.16 12.26 -12.13
CA GLN A 96 23.62 12.13 -12.08
C GLN A 96 24.07 11.04 -11.10
N ALA A 97 23.48 10.98 -9.90
CA ALA A 97 23.77 9.92 -8.94
C ALA A 97 23.42 8.52 -9.49
N ILE A 98 22.27 8.39 -10.17
CA ILE A 98 21.83 7.15 -10.82
C ILE A 98 22.78 6.75 -11.96
N ASP A 99 23.23 7.69 -12.77
CA ASP A 99 24.15 7.40 -13.88
C ASP A 99 25.50 6.86 -13.41
N LEU A 100 26.00 7.36 -12.27
CA LEU A 100 27.23 6.87 -11.65
C LEU A 100 27.04 5.52 -10.96
N GLU A 101 25.93 5.31 -10.24
CA GLU A 101 25.65 4.08 -9.49
C GLU A 101 24.24 3.54 -9.76
N ARG A 102 24.05 2.95 -10.94
CA ARG A 102 22.75 2.42 -11.43
C ARG A 102 22.11 1.32 -10.58
N LYS A 103 22.86 0.71 -9.66
CA LYS A 103 22.40 -0.41 -8.82
C LYS A 103 21.96 0.01 -7.41
N GLN A 104 21.82 1.31 -7.17
CA GLN A 104 21.46 1.84 -5.87
C GLN A 104 19.97 2.17 -5.80
N SER A 105 19.18 1.33 -5.11
CA SER A 105 17.71 1.49 -4.99
C SER A 105 17.33 2.84 -4.39
N LEU A 106 18.10 3.32 -3.40
CA LEU A 106 17.85 4.60 -2.72
C LEU A 106 17.72 5.77 -3.69
N PHE A 107 18.58 5.87 -4.70
CA PHE A 107 18.57 7.02 -5.63
C PHE A 107 17.31 7.00 -6.50
N LEU A 108 16.91 5.81 -6.95
CA LEU A 108 15.66 5.59 -7.70
C LEU A 108 14.42 5.85 -6.83
N GLU A 109 14.43 5.46 -5.55
CA GLU A 109 13.33 5.73 -4.61
C GLU A 109 13.11 7.24 -4.41
N HIS A 110 14.18 8.01 -4.27
CA HIS A 110 14.07 9.47 -4.11
C HIS A 110 13.65 10.17 -5.42
N LEU A 111 14.11 9.69 -6.58
CA LEU A 111 13.60 10.16 -7.86
C LEU A 111 12.12 9.81 -8.05
N ALA A 112 11.70 8.61 -7.65
CA ALA A 112 10.29 8.19 -7.67
C ALA A 112 9.43 9.08 -6.77
N ARG A 113 9.92 9.40 -5.56
CA ARG A 113 9.28 10.35 -4.66
C ARG A 113 9.16 11.74 -5.27
N LEU A 114 10.20 12.24 -5.95
CA LEU A 114 10.12 13.52 -6.65
C LEU A 114 9.01 13.51 -7.71
N HIS A 115 8.93 12.47 -8.54
CA HIS A 115 7.84 12.30 -9.50
C HIS A 115 6.47 12.15 -8.83
N PHE A 116 6.40 11.59 -7.62
CA PHE A 116 5.17 11.53 -6.85
C PHE A 116 4.68 12.94 -6.46
N GLU A 117 5.61 13.77 -5.98
CA GLU A 117 5.32 15.14 -5.55
C GLU A 117 5.01 16.07 -6.74
N THR A 118 5.52 15.78 -7.93
CA THR A 118 5.12 16.46 -9.18
C THR A 118 3.88 15.83 -9.85
N GLU A 119 3.17 14.94 -9.16
CA GLU A 119 1.95 14.24 -9.62
C GLU A 119 2.14 13.36 -10.87
N GLU A 120 3.39 13.07 -11.25
CA GLU A 120 3.75 12.15 -12.31
C GLU A 120 3.64 10.68 -11.83
N TYR A 121 2.47 10.29 -11.33
CA TYR A 121 2.25 9.00 -10.64
C TYR A 121 2.64 7.78 -11.48
N SER A 122 2.40 7.83 -12.80
CA SER A 122 2.80 6.73 -13.70
C SER A 122 4.31 6.56 -13.78
N VAL A 123 5.07 7.66 -13.86
CA VAL A 123 6.54 7.67 -13.88
C VAL A 123 7.09 7.27 -12.52
N CYS A 124 6.50 7.79 -11.44
CA CYS A 124 6.79 7.40 -10.06
C CYS A 124 6.74 5.87 -9.88
N LEU A 125 5.67 5.22 -10.33
CA LEU A 125 5.55 3.76 -10.25
C LEU A 125 6.60 3.02 -11.08
N VAL A 126 6.97 3.52 -12.25
CA VAL A 126 8.06 2.94 -13.06
C VAL A 126 9.40 3.04 -12.31
N ARG A 127 9.70 4.19 -11.70
CA ARG A 127 10.94 4.37 -10.91
C ARG A 127 10.98 3.48 -9.67
N PHE A 128 9.86 3.29 -8.98
CA PHE A 128 9.79 2.34 -7.88
C PHE A 128 9.97 0.88 -8.34
N GLN A 129 9.45 0.51 -9.52
CA GLN A 129 9.69 -0.82 -10.10
C GLN A 129 11.17 -1.03 -10.44
N GLU A 130 11.83 -0.03 -11.01
CA GLU A 130 13.28 -0.05 -11.25
C GLU A 130 14.06 -0.18 -9.93
N ALA A 131 13.68 0.59 -8.91
CA ALA A 131 14.28 0.53 -7.59
C ALA A 131 14.15 -0.87 -6.95
N GLN A 132 12.96 -1.47 -7.06
CA GLN A 132 12.68 -2.81 -6.56
C GLN A 132 13.49 -3.91 -7.28
N ALA A 133 13.78 -3.71 -8.56
CA ALA A 133 14.58 -4.66 -9.35
C ALA A 133 16.07 -4.65 -8.95
N VAL A 134 16.58 -3.54 -8.43
CA VAL A 134 18.00 -3.42 -8.03
C VAL A 134 18.24 -3.65 -6.54
N GLY A 135 17.25 -3.40 -5.68
CA GLY A 135 17.39 -3.56 -4.23
C GLY A 135 16.06 -3.56 -3.47
N PRO A 136 16.11 -3.84 -2.15
CA PRO A 136 14.93 -3.78 -1.31
C PRO A 136 14.44 -2.32 -1.16
N LEU A 137 13.13 -2.12 -1.29
CA LEU A 137 12.48 -0.84 -1.03
C LEU A 137 12.27 -0.60 0.46
N GLN A 138 12.27 0.67 0.86
CA GLN A 138 11.84 1.10 2.19
C GLN A 138 10.31 0.92 2.37
N PRO A 139 9.81 0.70 3.61
CA PRO A 139 8.38 0.59 3.86
C PRO A 139 7.57 1.78 3.32
N ILE A 140 8.09 3.00 3.50
CA ILE A 140 7.44 4.23 3.03
C ILE A 140 7.31 4.29 1.50
N SER A 141 8.22 3.66 0.77
CA SER A 141 8.16 3.56 -0.70
C SER A 141 6.94 2.75 -1.15
N TYR A 142 6.59 1.67 -0.43
CA TYR A 142 5.34 0.95 -0.67
C TYR A 142 4.11 1.83 -0.36
N GLY A 143 4.18 2.68 0.66
CA GLY A 143 3.14 3.67 0.94
C GLY A 143 2.91 4.65 -0.21
N LEU A 144 4.00 5.21 -0.74
CA LEU A 144 3.97 6.13 -1.89
C LEU A 144 3.48 5.43 -3.17
N MET A 145 3.92 4.20 -3.43
CA MET A 145 3.38 3.38 -4.51
C MET A 145 1.89 3.14 -4.34
N GLY A 146 1.45 2.81 -3.12
CA GLY A 146 0.05 2.58 -2.78
C GLY A 146 -0.81 3.82 -3.04
N ARG A 147 -0.32 5.00 -2.65
CA ARG A 147 -0.98 6.27 -2.93
C ARG A 147 -0.96 6.62 -4.42
N ALA A 148 0.16 6.42 -5.13
CA ALA A 148 0.23 6.64 -6.58
C ALA A 148 -0.75 5.74 -7.35
N HIS A 149 -0.89 4.48 -6.92
CA HIS A 149 -1.91 3.58 -7.46
C HIS A 149 -3.33 4.07 -7.16
N PHE A 150 -3.57 4.63 -5.96
CA PHE A 150 -4.87 5.21 -5.60
C PHE A 150 -5.26 6.38 -6.51
N GLU A 151 -4.33 7.33 -6.75
CA GLU A 151 -4.57 8.48 -7.63
C GLU A 151 -4.77 8.09 -9.10
N LEU A 152 -4.27 6.92 -9.49
CA LEU A 152 -4.49 6.32 -10.81
C LEU A 152 -5.74 5.42 -10.89
N ASP A 153 -6.59 5.43 -9.87
CA ASP A 153 -7.77 4.58 -9.71
C ASP A 153 -7.48 3.06 -9.77
N ARG A 154 -6.24 2.67 -9.46
CA ARG A 154 -5.78 1.27 -9.39
C ARG A 154 -5.87 0.77 -7.95
N TYR A 155 -7.09 0.70 -7.44
CA TYR A 155 -7.34 0.40 -6.02
C TYR A 155 -6.85 -0.99 -5.56
N PRO A 156 -6.96 -2.09 -6.34
CA PRO A 156 -6.41 -3.39 -5.93
C PRO A 156 -4.89 -3.36 -5.71
N GLU A 157 -4.14 -2.70 -6.60
CA GLU A 157 -2.70 -2.53 -6.46
C GLU A 157 -2.34 -1.57 -5.33
N SER A 158 -3.17 -0.54 -5.11
CA SER A 158 -3.05 0.37 -3.96
C SER A 158 -3.14 -0.39 -2.64
N ILE A 159 -4.20 -1.20 -2.47
CA ILE A 159 -4.41 -2.08 -1.32
C ILE A 159 -3.20 -2.97 -1.08
N ALA A 160 -2.71 -3.65 -2.11
CA ALA A 160 -1.57 -4.55 -1.99
C ALA A 160 -0.28 -3.84 -1.52
N CYS A 161 -0.01 -2.63 -2.02
CA CYS A 161 1.16 -1.86 -1.61
C CYS A 161 1.02 -1.33 -0.17
N LEU A 162 -0.17 -0.88 0.24
CA LEU A 162 -0.44 -0.38 1.59
C LEU A 162 -0.43 -1.49 2.64
N GLU A 163 -0.98 -2.67 2.32
CA GLU A 163 -0.83 -3.87 3.15
C GLU A 163 0.66 -4.24 3.30
N LYS A 164 1.43 -4.15 2.20
CA LYS A 164 2.86 -4.44 2.25
C LYS A 164 3.64 -3.43 3.10
N MET A 165 3.26 -2.15 3.06
CA MET A 165 3.82 -1.14 3.95
C MET A 165 3.54 -1.50 5.41
N LEU A 166 2.30 -1.85 5.75
CA LEU A 166 1.92 -2.24 7.12
C LEU A 166 2.62 -3.50 7.65
N GLU A 167 2.94 -4.45 6.78
CA GLU A 167 3.70 -5.64 7.14
C GLU A 167 5.14 -5.30 7.55
N LEU A 168 5.70 -4.22 7.00
CA LEU A 168 7.12 -3.86 7.16
C LEU A 168 7.35 -2.69 8.11
N GLU A 169 6.35 -1.84 8.31
CA GLU A 169 6.45 -0.62 9.10
C GLU A 169 5.89 -0.81 10.51
N GLU A 170 6.66 -0.41 11.51
CA GLU A 170 6.27 -0.47 12.92
C GLU A 170 5.93 0.92 13.48
N GLU A 171 6.34 2.01 12.80
CA GLU A 171 6.09 3.36 13.29
C GLU A 171 4.58 3.70 13.29
N PRO A 172 3.98 4.01 14.47
CA PRO A 172 2.54 4.22 14.58
C PRO A 172 2.01 5.33 13.66
N ARG A 173 2.75 6.44 13.50
CA ARG A 173 2.34 7.56 12.65
C ARG A 173 2.20 7.14 11.18
N LEU A 174 3.22 6.45 10.65
CA LEU A 174 3.21 5.97 9.27
C LEU A 174 2.16 4.88 9.04
N ARG A 175 1.97 3.99 10.03
CA ARG A 175 0.91 2.98 10.00
C ARG A 175 -0.48 3.60 9.93
N ARG A 176 -0.76 4.68 10.69
CA ARG A 176 -2.04 5.41 10.61
C ARG A 176 -2.29 6.00 9.22
N ILE A 177 -1.27 6.61 8.61
CA ILE A 177 -1.37 7.15 7.25
C ILE A 177 -1.65 6.02 6.25
N ALA A 178 -0.95 4.90 6.37
CA ALA A 178 -1.20 3.72 5.54
C ALA A 178 -2.64 3.20 5.72
N MET A 179 -3.15 3.17 6.96
CA MET A 179 -4.52 2.77 7.26
C MET A 179 -5.58 3.70 6.71
N TYR A 180 -5.36 5.00 6.81
CA TYR A 180 -6.24 5.97 6.15
C TYR A 180 -6.36 5.68 4.65
N TYR A 181 -5.25 5.60 3.93
CA TYR A 181 -5.29 5.31 2.49
C TYR A 181 -5.81 3.92 2.16
N LEU A 182 -5.57 2.91 3.01
CA LEU A 182 -6.07 1.55 2.79
C LEU A 182 -7.60 1.50 2.90
N ILE A 183 -8.17 2.18 3.90
CA ILE A 183 -9.63 2.30 4.07
C ILE A 183 -10.22 3.01 2.84
N LEU A 184 -9.61 4.11 2.40
CA LEU A 184 -10.06 4.82 1.19
C LEU A 184 -10.01 3.93 -0.05
N ALA A 185 -8.92 3.19 -0.25
CA ALA A 185 -8.77 2.29 -1.37
C ALA A 185 -9.84 1.19 -1.35
N HIS A 186 -10.14 0.61 -0.19
CA HIS A 186 -11.23 -0.36 -0.04
C HIS A 186 -12.62 0.25 -0.33
N LEU A 187 -12.91 1.45 0.16
CA LEU A 187 -14.18 2.14 -0.12
C LEU A 187 -14.36 2.39 -1.62
N LYS A 188 -13.30 2.85 -2.30
CA LYS A 188 -13.34 3.12 -3.75
C LYS A 188 -13.40 1.87 -4.61
N ASP A 189 -12.77 0.80 -4.15
CA ASP A 189 -12.87 -0.52 -4.77
C ASP A 189 -14.24 -1.20 -4.57
N GLY A 190 -15.04 -0.72 -3.61
CA GLY A 190 -16.32 -1.34 -3.22
C GLY A 190 -16.18 -2.51 -2.24
N SER A 191 -14.99 -2.71 -1.67
CA SER A 191 -14.71 -3.72 -0.64
C SER A 191 -15.13 -3.22 0.75
N MET A 192 -16.44 -3.12 1.02
CA MET A 192 -16.94 -2.51 2.26
C MET A 192 -16.59 -3.29 3.54
N ILE A 193 -16.59 -4.63 3.49
CA ILE A 193 -16.27 -5.47 4.66
C ILE A 193 -14.82 -5.20 5.14
N PRO A 194 -13.78 -5.29 4.28
CA PRO A 194 -12.43 -4.88 4.68
C PRO A 194 -12.33 -3.41 5.11
N ALA A 195 -13.01 -2.48 4.42
CA ALA A 195 -12.98 -1.07 4.77
C ALA A 195 -13.45 -0.83 6.22
N ARG A 196 -14.60 -1.42 6.57
CA ARG A 196 -15.18 -1.31 7.91
C ARG A 196 -14.29 -1.96 8.98
N ARG A 197 -13.72 -3.14 8.69
CA ARG A 197 -12.80 -3.82 9.60
C ARG A 197 -11.57 -2.95 9.90
N ARG A 198 -10.90 -2.44 8.86
CA ARG A 198 -9.72 -1.56 9.02
C ARG A 198 -10.08 -0.24 9.71
N ALA A 199 -11.29 0.28 9.50
CA ALA A 199 -11.77 1.46 10.22
C ALA A 199 -11.88 1.22 11.73
N PHE A 200 -12.36 0.06 12.16
CA PHE A 200 -12.38 -0.28 13.59
C PHE A 200 -10.97 -0.46 14.16
N GLU A 201 -10.05 -1.11 13.43
CA GLU A 201 -8.64 -1.19 13.85
C GLU A 201 -8.02 0.20 14.06
N LEU A 202 -8.37 1.18 13.21
CA LEU A 202 -7.91 2.56 13.36
C LEU A 202 -8.57 3.27 14.55
N LEU A 203 -9.86 3.04 14.81
CA LEU A 203 -10.58 3.60 15.96
C LEU A 203 -10.06 3.07 17.31
N GLU A 204 -9.41 1.92 17.34
CA GLU A 204 -8.73 1.42 18.55
C GLU A 204 -7.45 2.21 18.87
N ASP A 205 -6.87 2.94 17.91
CA ASP A 205 -5.71 3.80 18.14
C ASP A 205 -6.13 5.12 18.80
N SER A 206 -5.74 5.31 20.06
CA SER A 206 -6.04 6.53 20.84
C SER A 206 -5.34 7.80 20.33
N HIS A 207 -4.40 7.68 19.39
CA HIS A 207 -3.63 8.81 18.84
C HIS A 207 -3.99 9.10 17.37
N ALA A 208 -5.18 8.67 16.94
CA ALA A 208 -5.68 9.00 15.62
C ALA A 208 -5.86 10.52 15.47
N ASP A 209 -5.34 11.06 14.37
CA ASP A 209 -5.42 12.49 14.05
C ASP A 209 -6.88 12.90 13.81
N PRO A 210 -7.40 13.95 14.46
CA PRO A 210 -8.77 14.44 14.27
C PRO A 210 -9.14 14.68 12.81
N LEU A 211 -8.18 15.07 11.98
CA LEU A 211 -8.40 15.25 10.55
C LEU A 211 -8.67 13.92 9.84
N ILE A 212 -7.91 12.87 10.16
CA ILE A 212 -8.12 11.53 9.61
C ILE A 212 -9.51 11.03 10.02
N LEU A 213 -9.89 11.24 11.28
CA LEU A 213 -11.22 10.87 11.79
C LEU A 213 -12.33 11.62 11.04
N SER A 214 -12.19 12.94 10.89
CA SER A 214 -13.14 13.79 10.17
C SER A 214 -13.30 13.38 8.71
N ALA A 215 -12.18 13.13 8.02
CA ALA A 215 -12.19 12.70 6.62
C ALA A 215 -12.83 11.31 6.45
N LEU A 216 -12.56 10.37 7.36
CA LEU A 216 -13.20 9.05 7.32
C LEU A 216 -14.69 9.11 7.65
N ALA A 217 -15.10 9.98 8.59
CA ALA A 217 -16.51 10.22 8.87
C ALA A 217 -17.27 10.64 7.60
N ASP A 218 -16.74 11.60 6.83
CA ASP A 218 -17.36 12.04 5.56
C ASP A 218 -17.48 10.89 4.56
N ARG A 219 -16.43 10.08 4.42
CA ARG A 219 -16.39 8.98 3.44
C ARG A 219 -17.36 7.86 3.82
N PHE A 220 -17.48 7.53 5.10
CA PHE A 220 -18.44 6.55 5.58
C PHE A 220 -19.88 7.09 5.56
N GLN A 221 -20.10 8.37 5.84
CA GLN A 221 -21.40 9.01 5.68
C GLN A 221 -21.85 8.97 4.22
N ALA A 222 -20.96 9.31 3.28
CA ALA A 222 -21.21 9.20 1.84
C ALA A 222 -21.47 7.77 1.37
N ALA A 223 -20.85 6.77 2.01
CA ALA A 223 -21.12 5.36 1.78
C ALA A 223 -22.42 4.85 2.45
N GLY A 224 -23.12 5.71 3.19
CA GLY A 224 -24.34 5.36 3.93
C GLY A 224 -24.09 4.61 5.24
N CYS A 225 -22.83 4.41 5.64
CA CYS A 225 -22.43 3.79 6.91
C CYS A 225 -22.52 4.81 8.07
N LEU A 226 -23.74 5.31 8.32
CA LEU A 226 -24.01 6.43 9.23
C LEU A 226 -23.56 6.20 10.67
N SER A 227 -23.79 4.99 11.20
CA SER A 227 -23.34 4.63 12.55
C SER A 227 -21.83 4.69 12.72
N LEU A 228 -21.08 4.16 11.75
CA LEU A 228 -19.62 4.20 11.77
C LEU A 228 -19.09 5.63 11.59
N ALA A 229 -19.71 6.43 10.71
CA ALA A 229 -19.39 7.84 10.55
C ALA A 229 -19.59 8.62 11.86
N LEU A 230 -20.71 8.35 12.55
CA LEU A 230 -20.99 8.92 13.87
C LEU A 230 -19.91 8.54 14.89
N THR A 231 -19.48 7.27 14.93
CA THR A 231 -18.40 6.83 15.83
C THR A 231 -17.09 7.56 15.57
N PHE A 232 -16.77 7.90 14.31
CA PHE A 232 -15.59 8.72 14.00
C PHE A 232 -15.72 10.15 14.55
N LEU A 233 -16.89 10.78 14.40
CA LEU A 233 -17.15 12.13 14.90
C LEU A 233 -17.15 12.19 16.43
N GLU A 234 -17.75 11.21 17.09
CA GLU A 234 -17.82 11.11 18.56
C GLU A 234 -16.44 10.89 19.21
N ARG A 235 -15.43 10.48 18.44
CA ARG A 235 -14.04 10.40 18.92
C ARG A 235 -13.28 11.72 18.85
N MET A 236 -13.83 12.71 18.18
CA MET A 236 -13.26 14.06 18.11
C MET A 236 -13.73 14.86 19.33
N GLU A 237 -12.95 15.86 19.74
CA GLU A 237 -13.35 16.78 20.81
C GLU A 237 -14.57 17.60 20.38
N GLU A 238 -15.55 17.80 21.28
CA GLU A 238 -16.81 18.52 21.01
C GLU A 238 -16.58 19.97 20.53
N ASP A 239 -15.48 20.60 20.94
CA ASP A 239 -15.13 21.98 20.55
C ASP A 239 -14.57 22.10 19.13
N SER A 240 -14.46 21.00 18.39
CA SER A 240 -14.06 21.00 16.98
C SER A 240 -15.17 21.64 16.13
N GLU A 241 -14.84 22.75 15.46
CA GLU A 241 -15.80 23.55 14.70
C GLU A 241 -16.61 22.69 13.69
N GLY A 242 -17.93 22.72 13.82
CA GLY A 242 -18.88 22.01 12.93
C GLY A 242 -19.06 20.50 13.20
N VAL A 243 -18.38 19.90 14.19
CA VAL A 243 -18.56 18.47 14.51
C VAL A 243 -19.94 18.21 15.12
N ALA A 244 -20.40 19.06 16.03
CA ALA A 244 -21.72 18.93 16.66
C ALA A 244 -22.86 18.95 15.63
N ASP A 245 -22.83 19.87 14.68
CA ASP A 245 -23.83 19.98 13.61
C ASP A 245 -23.86 18.72 12.73
N ARG A 246 -22.69 18.17 12.40
CA ARG A 246 -22.58 16.91 11.63
C ARG A 246 -23.11 15.71 12.40
N ILE A 247 -22.85 15.65 13.71
CA ILE A 247 -23.40 14.62 14.61
C ILE A 247 -24.93 14.71 14.59
N GLU A 248 -25.49 15.90 14.77
CA GLU A 248 -26.95 16.12 14.76
C GLU A 248 -27.58 15.72 13.42
N GLU A 249 -26.93 16.06 12.30
CA GLU A 249 -27.39 15.68 10.95
C GLU A 249 -27.46 14.15 10.80
N ILE A 250 -26.40 13.44 11.17
CA ILE A 250 -26.36 11.97 11.07
C ILE A 250 -27.40 11.33 12.00
N GLN A 251 -27.56 11.84 13.21
CA GLN A 251 -28.58 11.38 14.16
C GLN A 251 -30.00 11.62 13.61
N ALA A 252 -30.26 12.76 12.97
CA ALA A 252 -31.53 13.05 12.31
C ALA A 252 -31.82 12.13 11.12
N LEU A 253 -30.81 11.70 10.38
CA LEU A 253 -30.96 10.70 9.32
C LEU A 253 -31.29 9.32 9.88
N LEU A 254 -30.62 8.90 10.97
CA LEU A 254 -30.89 7.63 11.63
C LEU A 254 -32.29 7.61 12.26
N SER A 255 -32.72 8.67 12.92
CA SER A 255 -34.03 8.74 13.59
C SER A 255 -35.21 8.57 12.63
N LYS A 256 -35.10 9.01 11.37
CA LYS A 256 -36.12 8.80 10.32
C LYS A 256 -36.38 7.32 10.01
N THR A 257 -35.40 6.45 10.28
CA THR A 257 -35.51 5.01 10.03
C THR A 257 -36.04 4.22 11.22
N GLU A 258 -35.91 4.73 12.45
CA GLU A 258 -36.26 4.01 13.67
C GLU A 258 -37.74 3.64 13.81
N PRO A 259 -38.72 4.51 13.51
CA PRO A 259 -40.13 4.15 13.63
C PRO A 259 -40.50 2.93 12.78
N ARG A 260 -39.82 2.76 11.63
CA ARG A 260 -40.07 1.67 10.68
C ARG A 260 -39.54 0.32 11.16
N LEU A 261 -38.64 0.29 12.15
CA LEU A 261 -38.12 -0.96 12.70
C LEU A 261 -39.21 -1.80 13.38
N HIS A 262 -40.20 -1.16 14.00
CA HIS A 262 -41.32 -1.86 14.65
C HIS A 262 -42.17 -2.65 13.63
N ASN A 263 -42.19 -2.21 12.37
CA ASN A 263 -42.95 -2.86 11.30
C ASN A 263 -42.24 -4.10 10.72
N LEU A 264 -41.02 -4.41 11.18
CA LEU A 264 -40.26 -5.60 10.77
C LEU A 264 -40.71 -6.89 11.48
N PHE A 265 -41.67 -6.81 12.40
CA PHE A 265 -42.26 -7.97 13.08
C PHE A 265 -43.68 -8.29 12.59
N THR A 266 -44.00 -7.85 11.36
CA THR A 266 -45.27 -8.18 10.70
C THR A 266 -45.29 -9.65 10.29
N SER A 267 -46.47 -10.28 10.31
CA SER A 267 -46.65 -11.68 9.89
C SER A 267 -46.69 -11.87 8.37
N ASP A 268 -46.71 -10.78 7.62
CA ASP A 268 -46.86 -10.72 6.17
C ASP A 268 -45.48 -10.54 5.52
N GLU A 269 -45.00 -11.57 4.84
CA GLU A 269 -43.65 -11.64 4.28
C GLU A 269 -43.39 -10.55 3.22
N GLU A 270 -44.37 -10.21 2.39
CA GLU A 270 -44.22 -9.16 1.37
C GLU A 270 -44.03 -7.78 2.00
N LYS A 271 -44.82 -7.48 3.05
CA LYS A 271 -44.68 -6.23 3.81
C LYS A 271 -43.37 -6.18 4.56
N LEU A 272 -42.94 -7.31 5.13
CA LEU A 272 -41.64 -7.43 5.80
C LEU A 272 -40.50 -7.10 4.82
N LEU A 273 -40.50 -7.69 3.63
CA LEU A 273 -39.49 -7.44 2.60
C LEU A 273 -39.51 -5.97 2.13
N HIS A 274 -40.69 -5.37 1.94
CA HIS A 274 -40.80 -3.95 1.62
C HIS A 274 -40.22 -3.06 2.72
N HIS A 275 -40.55 -3.32 3.99
CA HIS A 275 -39.99 -2.57 5.11
C HIS A 275 -38.48 -2.75 5.24
N LEU A 276 -37.98 -3.98 5.03
CA LEU A 276 -36.55 -4.27 5.03
C LEU A 276 -35.84 -3.51 3.92
N HIS A 277 -36.38 -3.47 2.70
CA HIS A 277 -35.82 -2.68 1.61
C HIS A 277 -35.67 -1.20 1.99
N VAL A 278 -36.69 -0.62 2.62
CA VAL A 278 -36.69 0.78 3.04
C VAL A 278 -35.67 1.05 4.15
N VAL A 279 -35.54 0.15 5.13
CA VAL A 279 -34.60 0.30 6.24
C VAL A 279 -33.16 0.01 5.79
N SER A 280 -32.96 -0.85 4.79
CA SER A 280 -31.65 -1.22 4.22
C SER A 280 -30.96 -0.13 3.37
N GLN A 281 -31.50 1.08 3.35
CA GLN A 281 -30.91 2.21 2.64
C GLN A 281 -29.75 2.85 3.39
N VAL A 282 -29.67 2.68 4.71
CA VAL A 282 -28.62 3.23 5.56
C VAL A 282 -28.04 2.18 6.51
N GLY A 283 -26.76 2.27 6.79
CA GLY A 283 -26.00 1.42 7.70
C GLY A 283 -26.03 1.94 9.14
N GLY A 284 -26.96 1.42 9.94
CA GLY A 284 -27.10 1.75 11.37
C GLY A 284 -26.91 0.53 12.26
N ASP A 285 -26.23 0.70 13.40
CA ASP A 285 -25.95 -0.41 14.33
C ASP A 285 -27.22 -0.94 15.01
N ARG A 286 -28.20 -0.07 15.26
CA ARG A 286 -29.53 -0.50 15.74
C ARG A 286 -30.27 -1.30 14.68
N ILE A 287 -30.24 -0.85 13.43
CA ILE A 287 -30.82 -1.56 12.28
C ILE A 287 -30.18 -2.94 12.15
N PHE A 288 -28.85 -2.99 12.13
CA PHE A 288 -28.09 -4.24 12.06
C PHE A 288 -28.51 -5.22 13.15
N ARG A 289 -28.58 -4.79 14.42
CA ARG A 289 -29.01 -5.65 15.53
C ARG A 289 -30.42 -6.23 15.34
N VAL A 290 -31.37 -5.41 14.87
CA VAL A 290 -32.74 -5.86 14.58
C VAL A 290 -32.78 -6.82 13.38
N LEU A 291 -32.04 -6.52 12.31
CA LEU A 291 -31.98 -7.39 11.14
C LEU A 291 -31.34 -8.74 11.47
N MET A 292 -30.33 -8.77 12.34
CA MET A 292 -29.69 -10.01 12.77
C MET A 292 -30.64 -10.92 13.56
N SER A 293 -31.61 -10.39 14.32
CA SER A 293 -32.61 -11.25 14.97
C SER A 293 -33.57 -11.90 13.97
N LEU A 294 -33.74 -11.31 12.77
CA LEU A 294 -34.50 -11.92 11.68
C LEU A 294 -33.78 -13.13 11.05
N MET A 295 -32.52 -13.40 11.39
CA MET A 295 -31.81 -14.59 10.92
C MET A 295 -32.40 -15.91 11.46
N GLU A 296 -33.20 -15.85 12.53
CA GLU A 296 -33.92 -16.99 13.11
C GLU A 296 -35.24 -17.29 12.38
N THR A 297 -35.67 -16.43 11.45
CA THR A 297 -36.91 -16.62 10.70
C THR A 297 -36.80 -17.78 9.69
N PRO A 298 -37.92 -18.48 9.38
CA PRO A 298 -37.89 -19.57 8.42
C PRO A 298 -37.67 -19.08 6.97
N SER A 299 -38.08 -17.84 6.64
CA SER A 299 -37.98 -17.29 5.29
C SER A 299 -36.52 -17.21 4.82
N ALA A 300 -36.22 -17.82 3.67
CA ALA A 300 -34.91 -17.70 3.03
C ALA A 300 -34.70 -16.30 2.41
N LEU A 301 -35.77 -15.67 1.92
CA LEU A 301 -35.73 -14.32 1.33
C LEU A 301 -35.36 -13.26 2.36
N VAL A 302 -35.97 -13.33 3.54
CA VAL A 302 -35.66 -12.39 4.63
C VAL A 302 -34.20 -12.55 5.07
N ARG A 303 -33.74 -13.79 5.27
CA ARG A 303 -32.35 -14.09 5.66
C ARG A 303 -31.34 -13.66 4.61
N GLU A 304 -31.65 -13.87 3.33
CA GLU A 304 -30.84 -13.38 2.22
C GLU A 304 -30.69 -11.86 2.29
N ALA A 305 -31.79 -11.14 2.45
CA ALA A 305 -31.77 -9.69 2.47
C ALA A 305 -30.99 -9.12 3.68
N VAL A 306 -31.00 -9.82 4.82
CA VAL A 306 -30.15 -9.49 5.99
C VAL A 306 -28.67 -9.70 5.66
N VAL A 307 -28.28 -10.82 5.04
CA VAL A 307 -26.89 -11.07 4.62
C VAL A 307 -26.43 -10.03 3.60
N SER A 308 -27.29 -9.68 2.64
CA SER A 308 -27.03 -8.64 1.65
C SER A 308 -26.89 -7.24 2.27
N TYR A 309 -27.67 -6.92 3.29
CA TYR A 309 -27.47 -5.71 4.10
C TYR A 309 -26.09 -5.70 4.78
N CYS A 310 -25.70 -6.82 5.38
CA CYS A 310 -24.40 -6.94 6.04
C CYS A 310 -23.25 -6.79 5.04
N ARG A 311 -23.36 -7.39 3.86
CA ARG A 311 -22.41 -7.22 2.75
C ARG A 311 -22.29 -5.76 2.34
N LYS A 312 -23.42 -5.09 2.09
CA LYS A 312 -23.49 -3.70 1.61
C LYS A 312 -22.82 -2.70 2.56
N PHE A 313 -22.99 -2.86 3.88
CA PHE A 313 -22.48 -1.92 4.89
C PHE A 313 -21.31 -2.48 5.70
N GLY A 314 -20.74 -3.61 5.27
CA GLY A 314 -19.54 -4.22 5.84
C GLY A 314 -19.70 -4.81 7.24
N TYR A 315 -20.93 -5.10 7.70
CA TYR A 315 -21.16 -5.70 9.01
C TYR A 315 -20.63 -7.13 9.06
N GLU A 316 -20.02 -7.50 10.18
CA GLU A 316 -19.53 -8.85 10.41
C GLU A 316 -20.68 -9.81 10.73
N VAL A 317 -20.71 -10.94 10.03
CA VAL A 317 -21.69 -12.02 10.23
C VAL A 317 -20.96 -13.22 10.84
N GLY A 318 -21.51 -13.76 11.93
CA GLY A 318 -20.93 -14.89 12.63
C GLY A 318 -20.84 -16.17 11.78
N GLU A 319 -19.81 -16.98 12.04
CA GLU A 319 -19.55 -18.21 11.28
C GLU A 319 -20.68 -19.23 11.37
N SER A 320 -21.32 -19.37 12.54
CA SER A 320 -22.48 -20.26 12.71
C SER A 320 -23.64 -19.86 11.79
N THR A 321 -23.92 -18.56 11.72
CA THR A 321 -24.95 -17.99 10.87
C THR A 321 -24.62 -18.19 9.39
N LEU A 322 -23.38 -17.91 8.97
CA LEU A 322 -22.94 -18.17 7.59
C LEU A 322 -22.96 -19.65 7.24
N GLY A 323 -22.58 -20.54 8.16
CA GLY A 323 -22.67 -21.98 8.00
C GLY A 323 -24.12 -22.46 7.80
N ALA A 324 -25.06 -21.93 8.57
CA ALA A 324 -26.49 -22.19 8.37
C ALA A 324 -26.98 -21.69 7.01
N CYS A 325 -26.53 -20.52 6.56
CA CYS A 325 -26.85 -19.99 5.23
C CYS A 325 -26.31 -20.87 4.11
N MET A 326 -25.06 -21.33 4.24
CA MET A 326 -24.40 -22.20 3.26
C MET A 326 -25.04 -23.58 3.11
N ASN A 327 -25.72 -24.06 4.16
CA ASN A 327 -26.46 -25.33 4.18
C ASN A 327 -27.96 -25.15 3.85
N GLY A 328 -28.41 -23.91 3.61
CA GLY A 328 -29.79 -23.57 3.33
C GLY A 328 -30.17 -23.67 1.85
N GLU A 329 -31.24 -22.95 1.49
CA GLU A 329 -31.73 -22.86 0.12
C GLU A 329 -30.69 -22.22 -0.84
N PRO A 330 -30.76 -22.52 -2.15
CA PRO A 330 -29.79 -22.03 -3.13
C PRO A 330 -29.56 -20.51 -3.10
N LEU A 331 -30.64 -19.73 -2.92
CA LEU A 331 -30.58 -18.28 -2.85
C LEU A 331 -29.75 -17.80 -1.65
N LEU A 332 -29.97 -18.40 -0.48
CA LEU A 332 -29.28 -18.04 0.75
C LEU A 332 -27.79 -18.45 0.70
N ARG A 333 -27.51 -19.60 0.08
CA ARG A 333 -26.15 -20.06 -0.20
C ARG A 333 -25.41 -19.10 -1.12
N GLU A 334 -26.07 -18.60 -2.16
CA GLU A 334 -25.51 -17.60 -3.06
C GLU A 334 -25.15 -16.30 -2.32
N ALA A 335 -26.05 -15.75 -1.51
CA ALA A 335 -25.75 -14.54 -0.72
C ALA A 335 -24.59 -14.75 0.26
N ALA A 336 -24.51 -15.92 0.91
CA ALA A 336 -23.38 -16.27 1.76
C ALA A 336 -22.06 -16.36 0.97
N LEU A 337 -22.05 -16.97 -0.22
CA LEU A 337 -20.85 -17.02 -1.07
C LEU A 337 -20.39 -15.62 -1.49
N LEU A 338 -21.32 -14.74 -1.85
CA LEU A 338 -21.01 -13.35 -2.21
C LEU A 338 -20.41 -12.58 -1.03
N TYR A 339 -21.01 -12.73 0.15
CA TYR A 339 -20.48 -12.15 1.39
C TYR A 339 -19.05 -12.65 1.67
N LEU A 340 -18.85 -13.97 1.67
CA LEU A 340 -17.55 -14.60 1.94
C LEU A 340 -16.47 -14.17 0.96
N ALA A 341 -16.81 -14.04 -0.33
CA ALA A 341 -15.88 -13.57 -1.36
C ALA A 341 -15.41 -12.12 -1.14
N GLU A 342 -16.24 -11.26 -0.56
CA GLU A 342 -15.89 -9.87 -0.27
C GLU A 342 -15.10 -9.68 1.04
N THR A 343 -15.02 -10.71 1.90
CA THR A 343 -14.16 -10.68 3.10
C THR A 343 -12.67 -10.73 2.76
N PHE A 344 -12.30 -11.34 1.62
CA PHE A 344 -10.92 -11.66 1.23
C PHE A 344 -10.11 -12.43 2.28
N GLU A 345 -10.77 -13.19 3.17
CA GLU A 345 -10.08 -14.01 4.16
C GLU A 345 -9.51 -15.30 3.57
N PRO A 346 -8.21 -15.62 3.74
CA PRO A 346 -7.56 -16.76 3.08
C PRO A 346 -8.21 -18.13 3.35
N ARG A 347 -8.86 -18.31 4.50
CA ARG A 347 -9.51 -19.57 4.89
C ARG A 347 -10.66 -19.99 3.98
N TYR A 348 -11.27 -19.05 3.25
CA TYR A 348 -12.38 -19.35 2.33
C TYR A 348 -11.93 -19.69 0.90
N LEU A 349 -10.62 -19.69 0.64
CA LEU A 349 -10.06 -19.89 -0.69
C LEU A 349 -10.53 -21.20 -1.33
N ASP A 350 -10.40 -22.33 -0.63
CA ASP A 350 -10.75 -23.64 -1.18
C ASP A 350 -12.27 -23.77 -1.44
N LEU A 351 -13.10 -23.22 -0.54
CA LEU A 351 -14.55 -23.19 -0.69
C LEU A 351 -14.97 -22.37 -1.92
N LEU A 352 -14.40 -21.17 -2.08
CA LEU A 352 -14.75 -20.26 -3.18
C LEU A 352 -14.30 -20.83 -4.52
N ILE A 353 -13.13 -21.49 -4.57
CA ILE A 353 -12.61 -22.16 -5.76
C ILE A 353 -13.59 -23.21 -6.29
N GLN A 354 -14.15 -24.04 -5.40
CA GLN A 354 -15.15 -25.05 -5.79
C GLN A 354 -16.40 -24.44 -6.42
N ASN A 355 -16.66 -23.15 -6.16
CA ASN A 355 -17.81 -22.39 -6.66
C ASN A 355 -17.46 -21.48 -7.86
N LEU A 356 -16.28 -21.61 -8.46
CA LEU A 356 -15.92 -20.86 -9.68
C LEU A 356 -16.82 -21.22 -10.89
N GLY A 357 -17.41 -22.41 -10.86
CA GLY A 357 -18.40 -22.90 -11.83
C GLY A 357 -19.87 -22.65 -11.47
N HIS A 358 -20.14 -21.86 -10.42
CA HIS A 358 -21.51 -21.67 -9.89
C HIS A 358 -22.47 -21.13 -10.96
N PRO A 359 -23.76 -21.55 -11.00
CA PRO A 359 -24.71 -21.09 -12.02
C PRO A 359 -24.88 -19.56 -12.07
N SER A 360 -24.87 -18.90 -10.90
CA SER A 360 -24.93 -17.44 -10.83
C SER A 360 -23.63 -16.78 -11.31
N LYS A 361 -23.78 -15.86 -12.28
CA LYS A 361 -22.68 -15.04 -12.80
C LYS A 361 -22.10 -14.09 -11.76
N GLU A 362 -22.91 -13.63 -10.80
CA GLU A 362 -22.46 -12.75 -9.72
C GLU A 362 -21.48 -13.48 -8.80
N VAL A 363 -21.82 -14.71 -8.41
CA VAL A 363 -20.93 -15.59 -7.62
C VAL A 363 -19.63 -15.85 -8.36
N GLN A 364 -19.69 -16.20 -9.65
CA GLN A 364 -18.48 -16.44 -10.44
C GLN A 364 -17.56 -15.20 -10.49
N LEU A 365 -18.15 -14.00 -10.63
CA LEU A 365 -17.41 -12.76 -10.64
C LEU A 365 -16.77 -12.46 -9.29
N ALA A 366 -17.51 -12.66 -8.19
CA ALA A 366 -17.03 -12.47 -6.83
C ALA A 366 -15.88 -13.42 -6.51
N VAL A 367 -16.00 -14.71 -6.87
CA VAL A 367 -14.93 -15.71 -6.74
C VAL A 367 -13.71 -15.31 -7.59
N ALA A 368 -13.91 -14.85 -8.83
CA ALA A 368 -12.80 -14.42 -9.68
C ALA A 368 -12.08 -13.18 -9.11
N ARG A 369 -12.80 -12.21 -8.53
CA ARG A 369 -12.21 -11.07 -7.79
C ARG A 369 -11.45 -11.53 -6.54
N TYR A 370 -12.01 -12.46 -5.78
CA TYR A 370 -11.33 -13.05 -4.64
C TYR A 370 -10.01 -13.70 -5.06
N LEU A 371 -10.01 -14.47 -6.16
CA LEU A 371 -8.82 -15.16 -6.68
C LEU A 371 -7.79 -14.20 -7.29
N GLU A 372 -8.21 -13.06 -7.83
CA GLU A 372 -7.27 -12.01 -8.24
C GLU A 372 -6.36 -11.58 -7.07
N ARG A 373 -6.94 -11.43 -5.88
CA ARG A 373 -6.22 -11.01 -4.66
C ARG A 373 -5.56 -12.13 -3.89
N ARG A 374 -6.23 -13.27 -3.74
CA ARG A 374 -5.80 -14.37 -2.84
C ARG A 374 -5.40 -15.66 -3.57
N GLY A 375 -5.66 -15.74 -4.88
CA GLY A 375 -5.30 -16.91 -5.67
C GLY A 375 -3.81 -17.21 -5.66
N ARG A 376 -3.47 -18.50 -5.73
CA ARG A 376 -2.11 -19.04 -5.76
C ARG A 376 -1.82 -19.61 -7.14
N PHE A 377 -0.54 -19.82 -7.44
CA PHE A 377 -0.09 -20.31 -8.74
C PHE A 377 -0.75 -21.63 -9.16
N GLU A 378 -1.01 -22.53 -8.20
CA GLU A 378 -1.68 -23.81 -8.44
C GLU A 378 -3.11 -23.67 -9.02
N HIS A 379 -3.78 -22.53 -8.80
CA HIS A 379 -5.14 -22.28 -9.28
C HIS A 379 -5.21 -21.78 -10.72
N LEU A 380 -4.06 -21.52 -11.34
CA LEU A 380 -3.96 -20.89 -12.66
C LEU A 380 -4.59 -21.75 -13.77
N ARG A 381 -4.34 -23.08 -13.75
CA ARG A 381 -4.94 -24.02 -14.71
C ARG A 381 -6.46 -24.02 -14.62
N LEU A 382 -7.00 -23.94 -13.42
CA LEU A 382 -8.44 -23.93 -13.19
C LEU A 382 -9.06 -22.64 -13.74
N LEU A 383 -8.42 -21.48 -13.51
CA LEU A 383 -8.89 -20.20 -14.03
C LEU A 383 -8.82 -20.14 -15.56
N GLU A 384 -7.76 -20.67 -16.17
CA GLU A 384 -7.61 -20.77 -17.63
C GLU A 384 -8.72 -21.65 -18.23
N ALA A 385 -8.93 -22.84 -17.68
CA ALA A 385 -10.04 -23.72 -18.10
C ALA A 385 -11.40 -23.04 -17.94
N ARG A 386 -11.63 -22.30 -16.85
CA ARG A 386 -12.89 -21.57 -16.67
C ARG A 386 -13.06 -20.47 -17.70
N MET A 387 -11.99 -19.75 -18.03
CA MET A 387 -12.01 -18.63 -18.97
C MET A 387 -12.43 -19.06 -20.38
N GLU A 388 -12.04 -20.26 -20.82
CA GLU A 388 -12.45 -20.84 -22.10
C GLU A 388 -13.97 -21.01 -22.21
N VAL A 389 -14.61 -21.48 -21.13
CA VAL A 389 -16.05 -21.75 -21.08
C VAL A 389 -16.86 -20.56 -20.53
N ALA A 390 -16.20 -19.47 -20.11
CA ALA A 390 -16.86 -18.33 -19.48
C ALA A 390 -17.77 -17.60 -20.47
N GLU A 391 -19.02 -17.38 -20.07
CA GLU A 391 -19.99 -16.61 -20.83
C GLU A 391 -20.01 -15.15 -20.39
N GLY A 392 -19.76 -14.24 -21.33
CA GLY A 392 -19.83 -12.80 -21.11
C GLY A 392 -18.49 -12.12 -20.91
N ALA A 393 -18.36 -10.92 -21.50
CA ALA A 393 -17.11 -10.17 -21.53
C ALA A 393 -16.65 -9.68 -20.15
N GLY A 394 -17.56 -9.49 -19.19
CA GLY A 394 -17.21 -9.04 -17.83
C GLY A 394 -16.45 -10.11 -17.06
N LEU A 395 -16.99 -11.32 -17.00
CA LEU A 395 -16.37 -12.45 -16.31
C LEU A 395 -15.02 -12.83 -16.95
N ARG A 396 -14.95 -12.90 -18.29
CA ARG A 396 -13.68 -13.18 -18.99
C ARG A 396 -12.59 -12.16 -18.64
N ARG A 397 -12.93 -10.87 -18.62
CA ARG A 397 -11.98 -9.81 -18.23
C ARG A 397 -11.51 -9.98 -16.78
N GLN A 398 -12.42 -10.32 -15.88
CA GLN A 398 -12.07 -10.52 -14.47
C GLN A 398 -11.19 -11.76 -14.26
N LEU A 399 -11.49 -12.87 -14.93
CA LEU A 399 -10.66 -14.08 -14.91
C LEU A 399 -9.27 -13.81 -15.48
N GLN A 400 -9.18 -13.07 -16.60
CA GLN A 400 -7.90 -12.69 -17.19
C GLN A 400 -7.06 -11.83 -16.23
N ARG A 401 -7.68 -10.86 -15.53
CA ARG A 401 -7.01 -10.07 -14.49
C ARG A 401 -6.49 -10.96 -13.38
N ALA A 402 -7.31 -11.88 -12.88
CA ALA A 402 -6.90 -12.82 -11.84
C ALA A 402 -5.70 -13.68 -12.28
N ILE A 403 -5.74 -14.23 -13.50
CA ILE A 403 -4.64 -15.01 -14.07
C ILE A 403 -3.37 -14.17 -14.15
N ASN A 404 -3.44 -12.95 -14.69
CA ASN A 404 -2.30 -12.07 -14.84
C ASN A 404 -1.70 -11.69 -13.48
N GLN A 405 -2.54 -11.39 -12.49
CA GLN A 405 -2.11 -11.01 -11.16
C GLN A 405 -1.46 -12.19 -10.41
N ILE A 406 -1.97 -13.41 -10.59
CA ILE A 406 -1.35 -14.63 -10.03
C ILE A 406 0.01 -14.88 -10.71
N LYS A 407 0.09 -14.79 -12.04
CA LYS A 407 1.35 -14.94 -12.80
C LYS A 407 2.40 -13.95 -12.29
N ARG A 408 2.02 -12.67 -12.17
CA ARG A 408 2.88 -11.60 -11.68
C ARG A 408 3.41 -11.86 -10.26
N ARG A 409 2.52 -12.20 -9.32
CA ARG A 409 2.92 -12.50 -7.93
C ARG A 409 3.85 -13.70 -7.85
N HIS A 410 3.62 -14.73 -8.67
CA HIS A 410 4.50 -15.89 -8.74
C HIS A 410 5.87 -15.52 -9.31
N THR A 411 5.94 -14.77 -10.41
CA THR A 411 7.24 -14.30 -10.96
C THR A 411 8.00 -13.46 -9.95
N GLU A 412 7.34 -12.55 -9.25
CA GLU A 412 7.97 -11.75 -8.20
C GLU A 412 8.48 -12.61 -7.03
N GLN A 413 7.76 -13.68 -6.67
CA GLN A 413 8.20 -14.63 -5.64
C GLN A 413 9.38 -15.48 -6.12
N THR A 414 9.36 -15.98 -7.36
CA THR A 414 10.47 -16.76 -7.91
C THR A 414 11.72 -15.91 -8.09
N ASP A 415 11.58 -14.67 -8.55
CA ASP A 415 12.71 -13.75 -8.69
C ASP A 415 13.34 -13.43 -7.33
N LYS A 416 12.53 -13.28 -6.28
CA LYS A 416 13.01 -13.13 -4.90
C LYS A 416 13.77 -14.37 -4.42
N LEU A 417 13.27 -15.58 -4.71
CA LEU A 417 13.95 -16.83 -4.33
C LEU A 417 15.28 -16.98 -5.08
N ILE A 418 15.27 -16.76 -6.40
CA ILE A 418 16.48 -16.80 -7.24
C ILE A 418 17.49 -15.76 -6.74
N HIS A 419 17.07 -14.53 -6.43
CA HIS A 419 17.98 -13.52 -5.89
C HIS A 419 18.54 -13.90 -4.52
N LYS A 420 17.71 -14.44 -3.62
CA LYS A 420 18.14 -14.88 -2.29
C LYS A 420 19.14 -16.04 -2.36
N GLU A 421 18.93 -17.01 -3.24
CA GLU A 421 19.84 -18.14 -3.44
C GLU A 421 21.10 -17.75 -4.23
N ALA A 422 20.99 -16.79 -5.15
CA ALA A 422 22.13 -16.29 -5.91
C ALA A 422 23.03 -15.33 -5.12
N GLN A 423 22.56 -14.71 -4.04
CA GLN A 423 23.34 -13.80 -3.20
C GLN A 423 24.66 -14.42 -2.67
N PRO A 424 24.68 -15.61 -2.04
CA PRO A 424 25.93 -16.23 -1.59
C PRO A 424 26.88 -16.57 -2.74
N MET A 425 26.36 -17.03 -3.88
CA MET A 425 27.17 -17.29 -5.08
C MET A 425 27.79 -16.00 -5.65
N ARG A 426 27.01 -14.92 -5.74
CA ARG A 426 27.50 -13.59 -6.17
C ARG A 426 28.55 -13.04 -5.21
N ALA A 427 28.35 -13.20 -3.90
CA ALA A 427 29.34 -12.80 -2.89
C ALA A 427 30.64 -13.62 -2.99
N LEU A 428 30.55 -14.91 -3.32
CA LEU A 428 31.71 -15.77 -3.52
C LEU A 428 32.50 -15.39 -4.78
N ILE A 429 31.80 -15.10 -5.89
CA ILE A 429 32.39 -14.64 -7.15
C ILE A 429 33.07 -13.29 -6.95
N ALA A 430 32.40 -12.33 -6.31
CA ALA A 430 32.98 -11.03 -5.99
C ALA A 430 34.25 -11.16 -5.14
N LYS A 431 34.24 -12.05 -4.13
CA LYS A 431 35.41 -12.32 -3.28
C LYS A 431 36.56 -12.99 -4.05
N GLN A 432 36.26 -13.81 -5.06
CA GLN A 432 37.28 -14.40 -5.95
C GLN A 432 37.84 -13.38 -6.94
N GLU A 433 37.00 -12.52 -7.51
CA GLU A 433 37.41 -11.43 -8.40
C GLU A 433 38.27 -10.40 -7.68
N GLU A 434 37.89 -10.02 -6.46
CA GLU A 434 38.69 -9.12 -5.60
C GLU A 434 40.06 -9.71 -5.26
N LYS A 435 40.13 -11.02 -4.97
CA LYS A 435 41.41 -11.72 -4.80
C LYS A 435 42.24 -11.72 -6.09
N ARG A 436 41.64 -11.96 -7.26
CA ARG A 436 42.34 -11.94 -8.55
C ARG A 436 42.87 -10.55 -8.90
N LEU A 437 42.06 -9.52 -8.69
CA LEU A 437 42.46 -8.12 -8.85
C LEU A 437 43.58 -7.72 -7.89
N GLY A 438 43.53 -8.20 -6.64
CA GLY A 438 44.61 -8.03 -5.67
C GLY A 438 45.92 -8.66 -6.14
N ILE A 439 45.89 -9.90 -6.64
CA ILE A 439 47.07 -10.59 -7.19
C ILE A 439 47.64 -9.82 -8.39
N LEU A 440 46.79 -9.37 -9.33
CA LEU A 440 47.22 -8.58 -10.48
C LEU A 440 47.90 -7.26 -10.07
N ARG A 441 47.41 -6.59 -9.02
CA ARG A 441 48.04 -5.38 -8.46
C ARG A 441 49.42 -5.67 -7.87
N TRP A 442 49.58 -6.78 -7.15
CA TRP A 442 50.88 -7.19 -6.60
C TRP A 442 51.89 -7.57 -7.69
N VAL A 443 51.43 -8.23 -8.76
CA VAL A 443 52.27 -8.53 -9.94
C VAL A 443 52.69 -7.24 -10.64
N ALA A 444 51.78 -6.31 -10.86
CA ALA A 444 52.10 -5.00 -11.46
C ALA A 444 53.07 -4.20 -10.59
N LEU A 445 52.90 -4.20 -9.27
CA LEU A 445 53.81 -3.56 -8.32
C LEU A 445 55.20 -4.21 -8.34
N GLY A 446 55.26 -5.55 -8.38
CA GLY A 446 56.51 -6.30 -8.51
C GLY A 446 57.24 -5.98 -9.81
N LEU A 447 56.54 -5.93 -10.94
CA LEU A 447 57.10 -5.53 -12.23
C LEU A 447 57.60 -4.07 -12.22
N LEU A 448 56.89 -3.16 -11.55
CA LEU A 448 57.30 -1.77 -11.38
C LEU A 448 58.59 -1.67 -10.54
N VAL A 449 58.69 -2.42 -9.44
CA VAL A 449 59.89 -2.46 -8.60
C VAL A 449 61.08 -3.02 -9.38
N VAL A 450 60.89 -4.12 -10.11
CA VAL A 450 61.94 -4.70 -10.99
C VAL A 450 62.38 -3.68 -12.05
N TYR A 451 61.43 -3.00 -12.70
CA TYR A 451 61.71 -1.96 -13.68
C TYR A 451 62.52 -0.79 -13.07
N LEU A 452 62.14 -0.32 -11.89
CA LEU A 452 62.84 0.75 -11.17
C LEU A 452 64.22 0.31 -10.68
N SER A 453 64.39 -0.94 -10.25
CA SER A 453 65.69 -1.50 -9.88
C SER A 453 66.62 -1.62 -11.08
N ILE A 454 66.14 -2.10 -12.23
CA ILE A 454 66.93 -2.17 -13.46
C ILE A 454 67.31 -0.77 -13.93
N ARG A 455 66.37 0.19 -13.89
CA ARG A 455 66.61 1.58 -14.28
C ARG A 455 67.57 2.30 -13.33
N GLY A 456 67.48 2.04 -12.03
CA GLY A 456 68.43 2.56 -11.03
C GLY A 456 69.82 1.94 -11.17
N PHE A 457 69.92 0.66 -11.54
CA PHE A 457 71.19 -0.01 -11.80
C PHE A 457 71.89 0.52 -13.06
N LEU A 458 71.11 0.86 -14.10
CA LEU A 458 71.64 1.50 -15.32
C LEU A 458 72.13 2.93 -15.05
N PHE A 459 71.47 3.67 -14.16
CA PHE A 459 71.89 5.03 -13.77
C PHE A 459 73.14 5.07 -12.87
N PHE A 460 73.55 3.93 -12.32
CA PHE A 460 74.76 3.81 -11.48
C PHE A 460 76.01 3.43 -12.32
N PHE A 461 75.82 3.10 -13.60
CA PHE A 461 76.87 2.69 -14.54
C PHE A 461 77.16 3.73 -15.64
N GLU A 462 76.41 4.84 -15.67
CA GLU A 462 76.78 6.10 -16.33
C GLU A 462 77.45 7.04 -15.32
#